data_AF-A0AAW5ECD3-F1
#
_entry.id   AF-A0AAW5ECD3-F1
#
_cell.length_a   1.000
_cell.length_b   1.000
_cell.length_c   1.000
_cell.angle_alpha   90.00
_cell.angle_beta   90.00
_cell.angle_gamma   90.00
#
_symmetry.space_group_name_H-M   'P 1'
#
loop_
_entity.id
_entity.type
_entity.pdbx_description
1 polymer ?
#
loop_
_entity_poly.entity_id
_entity_poly.type
_entity_poly.pdbx_seq_one_letter_code
_entity_poly.pdbx_strand_id
1 'polypeptide(L)' 'NAIARDHLRKDFEGLKLGLSGVNFAMSREGAFWLIENEGNGRMCTTAPDIHIALCGVEKVMESFEDAATMVS' A
#
# COMPACT_ATOMS: atom_id res chain seq x y z
N ASN A 1 23.99 -0.40 3.46
CA ASN A 1 22.54 -0.77 3.38
C ASN A 1 22.05 -1.72 4.48
N ALA A 2 22.87 -2.61 5.05
CA ALA A 2 22.41 -3.53 6.11
C ALA A 2 22.03 -2.81 7.41
N ILE A 3 22.87 -1.90 7.91
CA ILE A 3 22.65 -1.16 9.16
C ILE A 3 21.35 -0.34 9.12
N ALA A 4 21.11 0.40 8.02
CA ALA A 4 19.88 1.18 7.85
C ALA A 4 18.61 0.31 7.85
N ARG A 5 18.63 -0.85 7.17
CA ARG A 5 17.50 -1.78 7.18
C ARG A 5 17.23 -2.36 8.56
N ASP A 6 18.28 -2.70 9.30
CA ASP A 6 18.14 -3.31 10.62
C ASP A 6 17.61 -2.30 11.66
N HIS A 7 18.05 -1.05 11.56
CA HIS A 7 17.53 0.05 12.38
C HIS A 7 16.06 0.35 12.07
N LEU A 8 15.73 0.60 10.79
CA LEU A 8 14.37 0.95 10.39
C LEU A 8 13.36 -0.17 10.66
N ARG A 9 13.75 -1.45 10.54
CA ARG A 9 12.86 -2.57 10.87
C ARG A 9 12.40 -2.56 12.32
N LYS A 10 13.29 -2.24 13.25
CA LYS A 10 12.94 -2.11 14.67
C LYS A 10 11.97 -0.96 14.90
N ASP A 11 12.13 0.14 14.16
CA ASP A 11 11.19 1.25 14.22
C ASP A 11 9.81 0.84 13.67
N PHE A 12 9.77 0.11 12.54
CA PHE A 12 8.51 -0.39 11.96
C PHE A 12 7.77 -1.39 12.86
N GLU A 13 8.49 -2.27 13.59
CA GLU A 13 7.89 -3.21 14.56
C GLU A 13 7.13 -2.49 15.69
N GLY A 14 7.56 -1.28 16.06
CA GLY A 14 6.91 -0.47 17.09
C GLY A 14 5.72 0.36 16.59
N LEU A 15 5.51 0.47 15.28
CA LEU A 15 4.47 1.34 14.71
C LEU A 15 3.08 0.72 14.84
N LYS A 16 2.14 1.55 15.30
CA LYS A 16 0.72 1.18 15.44
C LYS A 16 -0.13 1.55 14.24
N LEU A 17 0.36 2.51 13.45
CA LEU A 17 -0.35 3.05 12.31
C LEU A 17 0.59 3.12 11.11
N GLY A 18 0.11 2.58 10.00
CA GLY A 18 0.72 2.68 8.69
C GLY A 18 -0.10 3.58 7.79
N LEU A 19 0.59 4.36 6.95
CA LEU A 19 -0.02 5.25 5.98
C LEU A 19 0.50 4.90 4.59
N SER A 20 -0.39 4.77 3.62
CA SER A 20 -0.01 4.65 2.21
C SER A 20 -0.97 5.40 1.30
N GLY A 21 -0.56 5.57 0.05
CA GLY A 21 -1.50 5.79 -1.04
C GLY A 21 -2.06 4.47 -1.57
N VAL A 22 -2.73 4.57 -2.72
CA VAL A 22 -3.15 3.43 -3.55
C VAL A 22 -2.86 3.78 -5.02
N ASN A 23 -2.71 2.76 -5.88
CA ASN A 23 -2.69 2.97 -7.33
C ASN A 23 -4.12 3.00 -7.86
N PHE A 24 -4.93 2.02 -7.47
CA PHE A 24 -6.33 1.89 -7.86
C PHE A 24 -7.20 1.45 -6.68
N ALA A 25 -8.45 1.86 -6.67
CA ALA A 25 -9.47 1.33 -5.76
C ALA A 25 -10.59 0.71 -6.59
N MET A 26 -10.88 -0.57 -6.40
CA MET A 26 -11.88 -1.27 -7.19
C MET A 26 -13.20 -1.28 -6.41
N SER A 27 -14.17 -0.57 -6.97
CA SER A 27 -15.47 -0.31 -6.33
C SER A 27 -16.32 -1.57 -6.22
N ARG A 28 -16.20 -2.51 -7.17
CA ARG A 28 -16.93 -3.78 -7.17
C ARG A 28 -16.45 -4.73 -6.07
N GLU A 29 -15.15 -4.82 -5.87
CA GLU A 29 -14.53 -5.75 -4.91
C GLU A 29 -14.36 -5.14 -3.52
N GLY A 30 -14.49 -3.82 -3.38
CA GLY A 30 -14.24 -3.13 -2.12
C GLY A 30 -12.77 -3.26 -1.69
N ALA A 31 -11.86 -3.22 -2.66
CA ALA A 31 -10.44 -3.42 -2.44
C ALA A 31 -9.64 -2.23 -3.01
N PHE A 32 -8.38 -2.12 -2.61
CA PHE A 32 -7.42 -1.25 -3.28
C PHE A 32 -6.18 -2.04 -3.71
N TRP A 33 -5.62 -1.64 -4.84
CA TRP A 33 -4.42 -2.22 -5.40
C TRP A 33 -3.25 -1.26 -5.19
N LEU A 34 -2.23 -1.75 -4.47
CA LEU A 34 -0.96 -1.07 -4.27
C LEU A 34 0.14 -1.85 -4.98
N ILE A 35 0.85 -1.19 -5.88
CA ILE A 35 1.97 -1.71 -6.67
C ILE A 35 3.19 -0.88 -6.31
N GLU A 36 4.18 -1.53 -5.68
CA GLU A 36 5.42 -0.89 -5.24
C GLU A 36 6.62 -1.77 -5.59
N ASN A 37 7.71 -1.18 -6.09
CA ASN A 37 8.93 -1.90 -6.47
C ASN A 37 10.02 -1.87 -5.37
N GLU A 38 9.82 -1.08 -4.33
CA GLU A 38 10.81 -0.81 -3.29
C GLU A 38 10.83 -1.89 -2.19
N GLY A 39 9.80 -2.74 -2.16
CA GLY A 39 9.65 -3.84 -1.21
C GLY A 39 9.34 -3.41 0.23
N ASN A 40 9.25 -2.10 0.49
CA ASN A 40 8.95 -1.51 1.79
C ASN A 40 7.44 -1.39 2.07
N GLY A 41 6.57 -1.53 1.07
CA GLY A 41 5.12 -1.30 1.22
C GLY A 41 4.51 -2.08 2.38
N ARG A 42 4.94 -3.34 2.59
CA ARG A 42 4.47 -4.18 3.71
C ARG A 42 4.79 -3.62 5.09
N MET A 43 5.83 -2.81 5.22
CA MET A 43 6.20 -2.16 6.49
C MET A 43 5.21 -1.05 6.87
N CYS A 44 4.44 -0.53 5.91
CA CYS A 44 3.43 0.51 6.13
C CYS A 44 1.98 0.04 5.89
N THR A 45 1.78 -1.14 5.30
CA THR A 45 0.42 -1.65 5.00
C THR A 45 0.02 -2.89 5.79
N THR A 46 0.98 -3.74 6.17
CA THR A 46 0.68 -5.02 6.83
C THR A 46 1.35 -5.21 8.19
N ALA A 47 2.48 -4.53 8.43
CA ALA A 47 3.16 -4.62 9.72
C ALA A 47 2.45 -3.87 10.85
N PRO A 48 1.88 -2.66 10.64
CA PRO A 48 1.15 -1.94 11.68
C PRO A 48 -0.26 -2.49 11.90
N ASP A 49 -0.77 -2.37 13.12
CA ASP A 49 -2.12 -2.82 13.51
C ASP A 49 -3.24 -2.08 12.74
N ILE A 50 -3.00 -0.81 12.40
CA ILE A 50 -3.93 0.06 11.67
C ILE A 50 -3.28 0.50 10.37
N HIS A 51 -3.98 0.35 9.25
CA HIS A 51 -3.56 0.89 7.96
C HIS A 51 -4.55 1.94 7.46
N ILE A 52 -4.05 3.14 7.18
CA ILE A 52 -4.78 4.20 6.50
C ILE A 52 -4.28 4.27 5.06
N ALA A 53 -5.19 4.02 4.11
CA ALA A 53 -4.95 4.19 2.69
C ALA A 53 -5.62 5.49 2.21
N LEU A 54 -4.84 6.44 1.70
CA LEU A 54 -5.38 7.62 1.03
C LEU A 54 -5.69 7.29 -0.43
N CYS A 55 -6.97 7.39 -0.79
CA CYS A 55 -7.47 7.21 -2.14
C CYS A 55 -8.16 8.49 -2.63
N GLY A 56 -7.66 9.05 -3.71
CA GLY A 56 -8.39 10.07 -4.48
C GLY A 56 -9.50 9.42 -5.29
N VAL A 57 -10.57 10.18 -5.56
CA VAL A 57 -11.74 9.68 -6.33
C VAL A 57 -11.35 9.31 -7.77
N GLU A 58 -10.33 9.97 -8.32
CA GLU A 58 -9.79 9.73 -9.65
C GLU A 58 -9.12 8.36 -9.80
N LYS A 59 -8.84 7.67 -8.69
CA LYS A 59 -8.23 6.34 -8.67
C LYS A 59 -9.25 5.21 -8.59
N VAL A 60 -10.54 5.52 -8.55
CA VAL A 60 -11.60 4.52 -8.45
C VAL A 60 -11.85 3.90 -9.83
N MET A 61 -11.74 2.59 -9.89
CA MET A 61 -12.04 1.74 -11.04
C MET A 61 -13.23 0.82 -10.71
N GLU A 62 -13.90 0.29 -11.73
CA GLU A 62 -15.00 -0.66 -11.51
C GLU A 62 -14.46 -2.01 -11.01
N SER A 63 -13.53 -2.62 -11.75
CA SER A 63 -12.98 -3.95 -11.44
C SER A 63 -11.45 -4.03 -11.52
N PHE A 64 -10.89 -5.17 -11.09
CA PHE A 64 -9.47 -5.49 -11.29
C PHE A 64 -9.09 -5.55 -12.77
N GLU A 65 -9.97 -6.08 -13.61
CA GLU A 65 -9.76 -6.18 -15.05
C GLU A 65 -9.60 -4.80 -15.68
N ASP A 66 -10.42 -3.82 -15.27
CA ASP A 66 -10.30 -2.43 -15.73
C ASP A 66 -8.99 -1.81 -15.26
N ALA A 67 -8.64 -2.00 -13.99
CA ALA A 67 -7.39 -1.49 -13.42
C ALA A 67 -6.15 -2.09 -14.13
N ALA A 68 -6.19 -3.36 -14.51
CA ALA A 68 -5.08 -4.03 -15.19
C ALA A 68 -4.77 -3.43 -16.57
N THR A 69 -5.77 -2.83 -17.25
CA THR A 69 -5.54 -2.14 -18.53
C THR A 69 -4.68 -0.87 -18.41
N MET A 70 -4.56 -0.33 -17.20
CA MET A 70 -3.81 0.90 -16.90
C MET A 70 -2.35 0.63 -16.49
N VAL A 71 -1.98 -0.65 -16.30
CA VAL A 71 -0.64 -1.06 -15.87
C VAL A 71 0.12 -1.59 -17.07
N SER A 72 1.29 -1.01 -17.34
CA SER A 72 2.18 -1.36 -18.45
C SER A 72 3.31 -2.31 -18.05
#